data_AF-A0A431J1K9-F1
#
_entry.id   AF-A0A431J1K9-F1
#
_cell.length_a   1.000
_cell.length_b   1.000
_cell.length_c   1.000
_cell.angle_alpha   90.00
_cell.angle_beta   90.00
_cell.angle_gamma   90.00
#
_symmetry.space_group_name_H-M   'P 1'
#
loop_
_entity.id
_entity.type
_entity.pdbx_description
1 polymer ?
#
loop_
_entity_poly.entity_id
_entity_poly.type
_entity_poly.pdbx_seq_one_letter_code
_entity_poly.pdbx_strand_id
1 'polypeptide(L)'
;NDKIALIGDSAHAIVPFYGHGMNAGFEDITILNELMQQYGNDWDRIFKAYEISRKPNADAIAELSRRNFEEMSAKTADTNFLLQKKIEKWFSDKHPEKWMPLYSRVTFSLQPYSEAMAIGDFQNEIMQEVLKMNNIQENWNSEEVENKILELLK
;
A
#
# COMPACT_ATOMS: atom_id res chain seq x y z
N ASN A 1 -13.84 26.07 -20.00
CA ASN A 1 -13.36 25.40 -18.76
C ASN A 1 -13.01 23.98 -19.13
N ASP A 2 -12.01 23.35 -18.49
CA ASP A 2 -11.36 22.06 -18.87
C ASP A 2 -10.02 22.22 -19.64
N LYS A 3 -9.20 23.20 -19.27
CA LYS A 3 -7.86 23.43 -19.88
C LYS A 3 -6.68 23.24 -18.93
N ILE A 4 -6.94 22.85 -17.68
CA ILE A 4 -5.92 22.84 -16.63
C ILE A 4 -6.02 21.52 -15.88
N ALA A 5 -4.88 20.84 -15.74
CA ALA A 5 -4.70 19.70 -14.87
C ALA A 5 -3.61 20.02 -13.83
N LEU A 6 -3.77 19.50 -12.62
CA LEU A 6 -2.76 19.55 -11.57
C LEU A 6 -2.02 18.20 -11.54
N ILE A 7 -0.72 18.23 -11.24
CA ILE A 7 0.15 17.04 -11.19
C ILE A 7 1.11 17.13 -10.00
N GLY A 8 1.53 15.98 -9.46
CA GLY A 8 2.45 15.91 -8.33
C GLY A 8 1.92 16.67 -7.10
N ASP A 9 2.82 17.31 -6.35
CA ASP A 9 2.48 18.05 -5.13
C ASP A 9 1.41 19.14 -5.29
N SER A 10 1.24 19.68 -6.51
CA SER A 10 0.16 20.65 -6.79
C SER A 10 -1.23 20.01 -6.73
N ALA A 11 -1.33 18.70 -6.98
CA ALA A 11 -2.56 17.91 -6.91
C ALA A 11 -2.69 17.15 -5.59
N HIS A 12 -1.58 16.62 -5.05
CA HIS A 12 -1.56 15.76 -3.87
C HIS A 12 -0.31 15.98 -3.02
N ALA A 13 -0.36 16.99 -2.15
CA ALA A 13 0.67 17.17 -1.14
C ALA A 13 0.58 16.06 -0.08
N ILE A 14 1.62 15.24 0.06
CA ILE A 14 1.67 14.13 1.01
C ILE A 14 2.73 14.36 2.09
N VAL A 15 2.50 13.80 3.28
CA VAL A 15 3.49 13.85 4.37
C VAL A 15 4.71 12.98 4.01
N PRO A 16 5.95 13.40 4.35
CA PRO A 16 7.17 12.78 3.81
C PRO A 16 7.56 11.47 4.52
N PHE A 17 6.62 10.77 5.16
CA PHE A 17 6.92 9.58 5.97
C PHE A 17 7.02 8.29 5.17
N TYR A 18 6.54 8.25 3.93
CA TYR A 18 6.81 7.14 3.02
C TYR A 18 7.91 7.46 2.00
N GLY A 19 8.30 8.74 1.84
CA GLY A 19 9.32 9.15 0.87
C GLY A 19 8.89 9.04 -0.60
N HIS A 20 7.58 8.95 -0.87
CA HIS A 20 7.05 8.64 -2.21
C HIS A 20 6.44 9.84 -2.96
N GLY A 21 6.52 11.08 -2.44
CA GLY A 21 5.92 12.25 -3.12
C GLY A 21 6.50 12.48 -4.51
N MET A 22 7.83 12.44 -4.63
CA MET A 22 8.53 12.50 -5.92
C MET A 22 8.18 11.32 -6.83
N ASN A 23 8.14 10.09 -6.29
CA ASN A 23 7.82 8.89 -7.08
C ASN A 23 6.39 8.95 -7.63
N ALA A 24 5.42 9.35 -6.81
CA ALA A 24 4.04 9.54 -7.24
C ALA A 24 3.91 10.65 -8.30
N GLY A 25 4.65 11.75 -8.15
CA GLY A 25 4.71 12.81 -9.17
C GLY A 25 5.34 12.37 -10.50
N PHE A 26 6.36 11.51 -10.48
CA PHE A 26 6.92 10.94 -11.71
C PHE A 26 5.98 9.92 -12.36
N GLU A 27 5.27 9.13 -11.56
CA GLU A 27 4.24 8.23 -12.05
C GLU A 27 3.10 9.01 -12.72
N ASP A 28 2.68 10.15 -12.16
CA ASP A 28 1.70 11.04 -12.78
C ASP A 28 2.10 11.48 -14.19
N ILE A 29 3.34 11.93 -14.36
CA ILE A 29 3.84 12.38 -15.67
C ILE A 29 3.86 11.21 -16.66
N THR A 30 4.23 10.02 -16.19
CA THR A 30 4.27 8.82 -17.02
C THR A 30 2.88 8.45 -17.53
N ILE A 31 1.90 8.35 -16.63
CA ILE A 31 0.52 8.03 -16.98
C ILE A 31 -0.09 9.11 -17.89
N LEU A 32 0.15 10.40 -17.61
CA LEU A 32 -0.35 11.47 -18.46
C LEU A 32 0.22 11.36 -19.88
N ASN A 33 1.52 11.09 -20.01
CA ASN A 33 2.16 10.89 -21.31
C ASN A 33 1.58 9.67 -22.05
N GLU A 34 1.34 8.55 -21.38
CA GLU A 34 0.71 7.37 -21.97
C GLU A 34 -0.70 7.68 -22.51
N LEU A 35 -1.51 8.41 -21.75
CA LEU A 35 -2.85 8.84 -22.16
C LEU A 35 -2.80 9.81 -23.36
N MET A 36 -1.80 10.69 -23.41
CA MET A 36 -1.56 11.56 -24.57
C MET A 36 -1.21 10.74 -25.82
N GLN A 37 -0.38 9.70 -25.69
CA GLN A 37 -0.09 8.80 -26.82
C GLN A 37 -1.32 8.01 -27.26
N GLN A 38 -2.19 7.62 -26.32
CA GLN A 38 -3.38 6.83 -26.61
C GLN A 38 -4.51 7.65 -27.26
N TYR A 39 -4.75 8.87 -26.80
CA TYR A 39 -5.90 9.69 -27.19
C TYR A 39 -5.54 10.90 -28.07
N GLY A 40 -4.25 11.13 -28.34
CA GLY A 40 -3.78 12.22 -29.19
C GLY A 40 -4.08 13.58 -28.57
N ASN A 41 -4.92 14.38 -29.24
CA ASN A 41 -5.25 15.76 -28.84
C ASN A 41 -6.63 15.89 -28.16
N ASP A 42 -7.29 14.78 -27.83
CA ASP A 42 -8.56 14.78 -27.10
C ASP A 42 -8.32 15.04 -25.60
N TRP A 43 -8.01 16.31 -25.28
CA TRP A 43 -7.64 16.73 -23.93
C TRP A 43 -8.75 16.53 -22.90
N ASP A 44 -10.01 16.67 -23.30
CA ASP A 44 -11.16 16.43 -22.41
C ASP A 44 -11.18 14.96 -21.97
N ARG A 45 -10.89 14.04 -22.89
CA ARG A 45 -10.78 12.61 -22.57
C ARG A 45 -9.52 12.28 -21.78
N ILE A 46 -8.39 12.88 -22.13
CA ILE A 46 -7.11 12.68 -21.42
C ILE A 46 -7.24 13.10 -19.97
N PHE A 47 -7.77 14.29 -19.68
CA PHE A 47 -7.91 14.77 -18.31
C PHE A 47 -8.86 13.91 -17.48
N LYS A 48 -10.00 13.52 -18.04
CA LYS A 48 -10.94 12.62 -17.35
C LYS A 48 -10.30 11.26 -17.04
N ALA A 49 -9.60 10.68 -18.01
CA ALA A 49 -8.94 9.39 -17.82
C ALA A 49 -7.79 9.48 -16.80
N TYR A 50 -7.02 10.57 -16.84
CA TYR A 50 -5.94 10.84 -15.90
C TYR A 50 -6.47 10.97 -14.47
N GLU A 51 -7.50 11.79 -14.25
CA GLU A 51 -8.11 11.98 -12.93
C GLU A 51 -8.67 10.67 -12.35
N ILE A 52 -9.45 9.92 -13.16
CA ILE A 52 -10.02 8.63 -12.75
C ILE A 52 -8.92 7.63 -12.37
N SER A 53 -7.81 7.61 -13.11
CA SER A 53 -6.70 6.69 -12.87
C SER A 53 -5.84 7.09 -11.67
N ARG A 54 -5.51 8.39 -11.53
CA ARG A 54 -4.54 8.86 -10.54
C ARG A 54 -5.13 9.17 -9.19
N LYS A 55 -6.39 9.64 -9.11
CA LYS A 55 -7.01 10.03 -7.85
C LYS A 55 -6.98 8.92 -6.78
N PRO A 56 -7.38 7.67 -7.07
CA PRO A 56 -7.31 6.59 -6.08
C PRO A 56 -5.89 6.30 -5.59
N ASN A 57 -4.90 6.42 -6.48
CA ASN A 57 -3.49 6.12 -6.17
C ASN A 57 -2.83 7.25 -5.38
N ALA A 58 -3.15 8.52 -5.69
CA ALA A 58 -2.74 9.68 -4.92
C ALA A 58 -3.31 9.66 -3.49
N ASP A 59 -4.60 9.32 -3.35
CA ASP A 59 -5.23 9.19 -2.04
C ASP A 59 -4.63 8.02 -1.24
N ALA A 60 -4.36 6.89 -1.89
CA ALA A 60 -3.74 5.74 -1.25
C ALA A 60 -2.32 6.03 -0.74
N ILE A 61 -1.45 6.66 -1.53
CA ILE A 61 -0.08 6.96 -1.09
C ILE A 61 -0.05 8.03 0.01
N ALA A 62 -0.99 8.99 -0.02
CA ALA A 62 -1.17 9.96 1.05
C ALA A 62 -1.55 9.26 2.37
N GLU A 63 -2.52 8.33 2.32
CA GLU A 63 -2.96 7.57 3.48
C GLU A 63 -1.88 6.62 3.99
N LEU A 64 -1.18 5.90 3.11
CA LEU A 64 -0.04 5.05 3.49
C LEU A 64 1.06 5.86 4.18
N SER A 65 1.36 7.06 3.69
CA SER A 65 2.32 7.97 4.32
C SER A 65 1.87 8.41 5.70
N ARG A 66 0.58 8.74 5.87
CA ARG A 66 -0.02 9.10 7.16
C ARG A 66 0.03 7.93 8.15
N ARG A 67 -0.29 6.71 7.72
CA ARG A 67 -0.22 5.50 8.56
C ARG A 67 1.22 5.21 8.98
N ASN A 68 2.19 5.37 8.09
CA ASN A 68 3.60 5.15 8.44
C ASN A 68 4.10 6.15 9.50
N PHE A 69 3.62 7.40 9.45
CA PHE A 69 3.89 8.37 10.51
C PHE A 69 3.35 7.92 11.87
N GLU A 70 2.10 7.46 11.92
CA GLU A 70 1.47 6.96 13.16
C GLU A 70 2.19 5.72 13.70
N GLU A 71 2.57 4.80 12.81
CA GLU A 71 3.33 3.60 13.15
C GLU A 71 4.67 3.94 13.81
N MET A 72 5.45 4.83 13.18
CA MET A 72 6.75 5.25 13.69
C MET A 72 6.67 6.10 14.96
N SER A 73 5.61 6.89 15.14
CA SER A 73 5.47 7.81 16.27
C SER A 73 4.89 7.17 17.53
N ALA A 74 3.97 6.21 17.40
CA ALA A 74 3.18 5.72 18.54
C ALA A 74 3.24 4.19 18.75
N LYS A 75 3.43 3.39 17.70
CA LYS A 75 3.25 1.93 17.77
C LYS A 75 4.53 1.13 17.96
N THR A 76 5.71 1.74 17.84
CA THR A 76 7.00 1.03 18.00
C THR A 76 7.23 0.44 19.40
N ALA A 77 6.49 0.92 20.41
CA ALA A 77 6.52 0.37 21.78
C ALA A 77 5.35 -0.58 22.11
N ASP A 78 4.41 -0.80 21.18
CA ASP A 78 3.25 -1.68 21.40
C ASP A 78 3.65 -3.15 21.19
N THR A 79 3.44 -3.98 22.21
CA THR A 79 3.81 -5.41 22.20
C THR A 79 3.03 -6.22 21.16
N ASN A 80 1.76 -5.88 20.91
CA ASN A 80 0.95 -6.57 19.90
C ASN A 80 1.41 -6.19 18.49
N PHE A 81 1.75 -4.92 18.28
CA PHE A 81 2.33 -4.46 17.02
C PHE A 81 3.66 -5.16 16.70
N LEU A 82 4.56 -5.27 17.69
CA LEU A 82 5.82 -6.00 17.53
C LEU A 82 5.60 -7.50 17.25
N LEU A 83 4.63 -8.12 17.93
CA LEU A 83 4.26 -9.51 17.66
C LEU A 83 3.73 -9.68 16.24
N GLN A 84 2.84 -8.80 15.78
CA GLN A 84 2.32 -8.83 14.41
C GLN A 84 3.46 -8.77 13.40
N LYS A 85 4.39 -7.80 13.53
CA LYS A 85 5.55 -7.69 12.63
C LYS A 85 6.44 -8.93 12.66
N LYS A 86 6.58 -9.57 13.82
CA LYS A 86 7.32 -10.82 13.98
C LYS A 86 6.66 -11.98 13.22
N ILE A 87 5.33 -12.11 13.31
CA ILE A 87 4.55 -13.12 12.58
C ILE A 87 4.59 -12.85 11.08
N GLU A 88 4.31 -11.62 10.65
CA GLU A 88 4.37 -11.19 9.25
C GLU A 88 5.71 -11.54 8.62
N LYS A 89 6.82 -11.21 9.31
CA LYS A 89 8.17 -11.51 8.85
C LYS A 89 8.41 -13.02 8.71
N TRP A 90 8.09 -13.80 9.75
CA TRP A 90 8.29 -15.24 9.72
C TRP A 90 7.46 -15.93 8.63
N PHE A 91 6.21 -15.52 8.46
CA PHE A 91 5.34 -16.08 7.43
C PHE A 91 5.82 -15.69 6.02
N SER A 92 6.20 -14.43 5.81
CA SER A 92 6.75 -13.94 4.53
C SER A 92 8.07 -14.60 4.15
N ASP A 93 8.96 -14.84 5.13
CA ASP A 93 10.23 -15.55 4.89
C ASP A 93 9.97 -17.01 4.46
N LYS A 94 8.86 -17.64 4.89
CA LYS A 94 8.50 -19.03 4.55
C LYS A 94 7.64 -19.16 3.28
N HIS A 95 6.75 -18.19 3.02
CA HIS A 95 5.82 -18.16 1.88
C HIS A 95 5.92 -16.82 1.12
N PRO A 96 7.09 -16.47 0.54
CA PRO A 96 7.30 -15.20 -0.14
C PRO A 96 6.35 -14.98 -1.33
N GLU A 97 5.87 -16.06 -1.94
CA GLU A 97 4.92 -16.04 -3.05
C GLU A 97 3.47 -15.74 -2.62
N LYS A 98 3.15 -15.91 -1.33
CA LYS A 98 1.80 -15.66 -0.78
C LYS A 98 1.71 -14.40 0.07
N TRP A 99 2.83 -13.99 0.66
CA TRP A 99 2.86 -12.83 1.55
C TRP A 99 4.02 -11.91 1.21
N MET A 100 3.76 -10.94 0.34
CA MET A 100 4.67 -9.81 0.12
C MET A 100 4.37 -8.69 1.12
N PRO A 101 5.38 -8.19 1.86
CA PRO A 101 5.18 -7.05 2.76
C PRO A 101 4.71 -5.79 2.03
N LEU A 102 3.84 -5.01 2.67
CA LEU A 102 3.28 -3.77 2.11
C LEU A 102 4.38 -2.79 1.65
N TYR A 103 5.43 -2.61 2.46
CA TYR A 103 6.57 -1.77 2.10
C TYR A 103 7.21 -2.20 0.77
N SER A 104 7.41 -3.51 0.59
CA SER A 104 7.98 -4.04 -0.65
C SER A 104 7.06 -3.81 -1.85
N ARG A 105 5.73 -3.92 -1.68
CA ARG A 105 4.75 -3.60 -2.73
C ARG A 105 4.85 -2.14 -3.17
N VAL A 106 4.96 -1.22 -2.22
CA VAL A 106 4.93 0.20 -2.52
C VAL A 106 6.27 0.68 -3.10
N THR A 107 7.39 0.19 -2.57
CA THR A 107 8.72 0.69 -2.93
C THR A 107 9.38 -0.02 -4.11
N PHE A 108 9.11 -1.32 -4.31
CA PHE A 108 9.84 -2.15 -5.29
C PHE A 108 8.97 -2.68 -6.43
N SER A 109 7.76 -2.16 -6.59
CA SER A 109 6.82 -2.54 -7.65
C SER A 109 6.23 -1.31 -8.32
N LEU A 110 5.68 -1.49 -9.52
CA LEU A 110 4.86 -0.50 -10.25
C LEU A 110 3.37 -0.79 -10.11
N GLN A 111 2.99 -1.65 -9.16
CA GLN A 111 1.58 -1.89 -8.86
C GLN A 111 0.90 -0.61 -8.36
N PRO A 112 -0.37 -0.38 -8.72
CA PRO A 112 -1.10 0.80 -8.25
C PRO A 112 -1.10 0.88 -6.71
N TYR A 113 -0.80 2.07 -6.16
CA TYR A 113 -0.82 2.29 -4.70
C TYR A 113 -2.14 1.89 -4.05
N SER A 114 -3.26 2.11 -4.75
CA SER A 114 -4.60 1.71 -4.30
C SER A 114 -4.74 0.19 -4.13
N GLU A 115 -4.16 -0.59 -5.04
CA GLU A 115 -4.13 -2.06 -4.95
C GLU A 115 -3.19 -2.52 -3.83
N ALA A 116 -2.00 -1.90 -3.73
CA ALA A 116 -1.06 -2.19 -2.66
C ALA A 116 -1.69 -1.94 -1.27
N MET A 117 -2.40 -0.82 -1.10
CA MET A 117 -3.12 -0.50 0.13
C MET A 117 -4.23 -1.52 0.43
N ALA A 118 -5.05 -1.86 -0.56
CA ALA A 118 -6.13 -2.84 -0.38
C ALA A 118 -5.60 -4.22 0.05
N ILE A 119 -4.49 -4.67 -0.54
CA ILE A 119 -3.85 -5.94 -0.15
C ILE A 119 -3.23 -5.85 1.25
N GLY A 120 -2.60 -4.71 1.59
CA GLY A 120 -2.08 -4.47 2.92
C GLY A 120 -3.18 -4.48 3.99
N ASP A 121 -4.35 -3.90 3.68
CA ASP A 121 -5.53 -3.90 4.56
C ASP A 121 -6.05 -5.33 4.76
N PHE A 122 -6.18 -6.11 3.69
CA PHE A 122 -6.56 -7.52 3.76
C PHE A 122 -5.57 -8.35 4.60
N GLN A 123 -4.26 -8.18 4.38
CA GLN A 123 -3.23 -8.84 5.17
C GLN A 123 -3.32 -8.44 6.66
N ASN A 124 -3.59 -7.17 6.95
CA ASN A 124 -3.76 -6.70 8.31
C ASN A 124 -5.00 -7.32 8.98
N GLU A 125 -6.12 -7.46 8.27
CA GLU A 125 -7.33 -8.14 8.76
C GLU A 125 -7.04 -9.60 9.14
N ILE A 126 -6.29 -10.33 8.31
CA ILE A 126 -5.83 -11.69 8.63
C ILE A 126 -5.02 -11.69 9.93
N MET A 127 -4.09 -10.75 10.08
CA MET A 127 -3.28 -10.64 11.29
C MET A 127 -4.13 -10.33 12.53
N GLN A 128 -5.18 -9.53 12.41
CA GLN A 128 -6.09 -9.29 13.54
C GLN A 128 -6.81 -10.56 14.00
N GLU A 129 -7.11 -11.50 13.10
CA GLU A 129 -7.67 -12.80 13.46
C GLU A 129 -6.61 -13.73 14.08
N VAL A 130 -5.38 -13.73 13.55
CA VAL A 130 -4.27 -14.54 14.08
C VAL A 130 -3.87 -14.10 15.49
N LEU A 131 -3.84 -12.80 15.75
CA LEU A 131 -3.51 -12.26 17.08
C LEU A 131 -4.54 -12.63 18.16
N LYS A 132 -5.74 -13.08 17.79
CA LYS A 132 -6.77 -13.57 18.74
C LYS A 132 -6.57 -15.04 19.12
N MET A 133 -5.65 -15.77 18.48
CA MET A 133 -5.39 -17.17 18.79
C MET A 133 -4.86 -17.35 20.22
N ASN A 134 -5.23 -18.47 20.85
CA ASN A 134 -4.79 -18.78 22.20
C ASN A 134 -3.26 -18.97 22.25
N ASN A 135 -2.63 -18.38 23.26
CA ASN A 135 -1.19 -18.43 23.50
C ASN A 135 -0.33 -17.91 22.32
N ILE A 136 -0.86 -17.00 21.49
CA ILE A 136 -0.15 -16.47 20.32
C ILE A 136 1.24 -15.92 20.64
N GLN A 137 1.44 -15.34 21.83
CA GLN A 137 2.74 -14.83 22.28
C GLN A 137 3.83 -15.92 22.35
N GLU A 138 3.44 -17.17 22.59
CA GLU A 138 4.34 -18.32 22.75
C GLU A 138 4.40 -19.18 21.49
N ASN A 139 3.26 -19.39 20.80
CA ASN A 139 3.13 -20.30 19.65
C ASN A 139 3.05 -19.59 18.28
N TRP A 140 3.38 -18.30 18.20
CA TRP A 140 3.31 -17.46 16.99
C TRP A 140 3.96 -18.06 15.72
N ASN A 141 4.95 -18.94 15.87
CA ASN A 141 5.68 -19.59 14.77
C ASN A 141 5.35 -21.09 14.61
N SER A 142 4.21 -21.53 15.11
CA SER A 142 3.75 -22.91 15.02
C SER A 142 3.06 -23.23 13.69
N GLU A 143 2.97 -24.51 13.34
CA GLU A 143 2.19 -24.97 12.17
C GLU A 143 0.71 -24.61 12.26
N GLU A 144 0.15 -24.52 13.47
CA GLU A 144 -1.24 -24.10 13.69
C GLU A 144 -1.47 -22.67 13.19
N VAL A 145 -0.58 -21.74 13.55
CA VAL A 145 -0.63 -20.34 13.11
C VAL A 145 -0.40 -20.24 11.60
N GLU A 146 0.58 -20.97 11.06
CA GLU A 146 0.83 -21.00 9.62
C GLU A 146 -0.39 -21.47 8.82
N ASN A 147 -0.98 -22.59 9.23
CA ASN A 147 -2.17 -23.15 8.59
C ASN A 147 -3.36 -22.20 8.71
N LYS A 148 -3.47 -21.46 9.82
CA LYS A 148 -4.53 -20.44 9.97
C LYS A 148 -4.36 -19.29 8.96
N ILE A 149 -3.14 -18.79 8.80
CA ILE A 149 -2.85 -17.74 7.80
C ILE A 149 -3.15 -18.26 6.39
N LEU A 150 -2.70 -19.48 6.05
CA LEU A 150 -2.96 -20.11 4.75
C LEU A 150 -4.46 -20.36 4.49
N GLU A 151 -5.24 -20.64 5.52
CA GLU A 151 -6.70 -20.78 5.41
C GLU A 151 -7.37 -19.44 5.09
N LEU A 152 -6.95 -18.37 5.76
CA LEU A 152 -7.53 -17.03 5.60
C LEU A 152 -7.10 -16.32 4.31
N LEU A 153 -6.02 -16.77 3.66
CA LEU A 153 -5.57 -16.26 2.36
C LEU A 153 -6.40 -16.75 1.16
N LYS A 154 -7.39 -17.64 1.37
CA LYS A 154 -8.19 -18.26 0.31
C LYS A 154 -9.32 -17.38 -0.22
#